data_AF-A0A927JIX9-F1
#
_entry.id   AF-A0A927JIX9-F1
#
_cell.length_a   1.000
_cell.length_b   1.000
_cell.length_c   1.000
_cell.angle_alpha   90.00
_cell.angle_beta   90.00
_cell.angle_gamma   90.00
#
_symmetry.space_group_name_H-M   'P 1'
#
loop_
_entity.id
_entity.type
_entity.pdbx_description
1 polymer ?
#
loop_
_entity_poly.entity_id
_entity_poly.type
_entity_poly.pdbx_seq_one_letter_code
_entity_poly.pdbx_strand_id
1 'polypeptide(L)'
;MTITFRIENGNSVLPPKAAVITPEQLVSLRDLLAEQSLRLGITMLVPIHGVTGDPTFDLEARICPLALASVSQCFDHDPDVIAVLDEAQFLGRRVRIWQAEHGGDIRIRLSLTPDAELQLALSEAHAMTLLNGLGLDRSRSGVIAMTELRDRLTSPRIRRRLAADPAMASYVETLTAMAVMKPVEGECRLAWI
;
A
#
# COMPACT_ATOMS: atom_id res chain seq x y z
N MET A 1 10.86 -16.23 12.89
CA MET A 1 11.08 -15.15 11.89
C MET A 1 9.89 -15.12 10.95
N THR A 2 9.55 -13.94 10.43
CA THR A 2 8.38 -13.68 9.59
C THR A 2 8.87 -13.23 8.22
N ILE A 3 8.24 -13.73 7.15
CA ILE A 3 8.48 -13.29 5.78
C ILE A 3 7.24 -12.53 5.32
N THR A 4 7.44 -11.33 4.76
CA THR A 4 6.36 -10.44 4.33
C THR A 4 6.32 -10.35 2.82
N PHE A 5 5.20 -10.77 2.23
CA PHE A 5 4.93 -10.61 0.80
C PHE A 5 4.23 -9.27 0.56
N ARG A 6 4.74 -8.48 -0.38
CA ARG A 6 4.22 -7.14 -0.74
C ARG A 6 4.27 -6.89 -2.24
N ILE A 7 3.43 -5.98 -2.72
CA ILE A 7 3.44 -5.53 -4.11
C ILE A 7 4.45 -4.39 -4.27
N GLU A 8 5.32 -4.47 -5.27
CA GLU A 8 6.26 -3.43 -5.68
C GLU A 8 5.96 -2.99 -7.12
N ASN A 9 5.90 -1.69 -7.37
CA ASN A 9 5.75 -1.12 -8.71
C ASN A 9 7.13 -0.75 -9.26
N GLY A 10 7.46 -1.23 -10.47
CA GLY A 10 8.78 -1.05 -11.10
C GLY A 10 9.05 0.33 -11.70
N ASN A 11 8.11 1.28 -11.64
CA ASN A 11 8.25 2.57 -12.31
C ASN A 11 8.70 3.69 -11.36
N SER A 12 9.81 4.32 -11.76
CA SER A 12 10.26 5.63 -11.31
C SER A 12 9.60 6.72 -12.16
N VAL A 13 8.30 6.96 -11.97
CA VAL A 13 7.74 8.27 -12.35
C VAL A 13 8.38 9.28 -11.40
N LEU A 14 8.88 10.40 -11.94
CA LEU A 14 9.35 11.51 -11.11
C LEU A 14 8.17 11.93 -10.23
N PRO A 15 8.21 11.67 -8.91
CA PRO A 15 7.06 11.95 -8.08
C PRO A 15 6.79 13.46 -8.10
N PRO A 16 5.51 13.88 -8.02
CA PRO A 16 5.19 15.29 -7.87
C PRO A 16 5.98 15.85 -6.67
N LYS A 17 6.37 17.12 -6.79
CA LYS A 17 7.06 17.81 -5.70
C LYS A 17 6.16 17.75 -4.47
N ALA A 18 6.78 17.59 -3.30
CA ALA A 18 6.05 17.67 -2.05
C ALA A 18 5.33 19.03 -1.95
N ALA A 19 4.05 19.00 -1.60
CA ALA A 19 3.26 20.19 -1.31
C ALA A 19 3.33 20.51 0.19
N VAL A 20 3.17 21.78 0.53
CA VAL A 20 3.10 22.24 1.93
C VAL A 20 1.63 22.39 2.30
N ILE A 21 1.25 21.90 3.48
CA ILE A 21 -0.12 22.01 3.99
C ILE A 21 -0.10 22.71 5.36
N THR A 22 -1.23 23.32 5.72
CA THR A 22 -1.37 23.96 7.03
C THR A 22 -1.79 22.95 8.12
N PRO A 23 -1.59 23.28 9.41
CA PRO A 23 -2.12 22.48 10.51
C PRO A 23 -3.65 22.28 10.43
N GLU A 24 -4.40 23.29 10.01
CA GLU A 24 -5.87 23.22 9.86
C GLU A 24 -6.27 22.26 8.74
N GLN A 25 -5.54 22.27 7.61
CA GLN A 25 -5.74 21.33 6.52
C GLN A 25 -5.43 19.89 6.95
N LEU A 26 -4.38 19.70 7.76
CA LEU A 26 -4.08 18.39 8.35
C LEU A 26 -5.18 17.91 9.30
N VAL A 27 -5.75 18.78 10.12
CA VAL A 27 -6.91 18.45 10.98
C VAL A 27 -8.10 18.06 10.11
N SER A 28 -8.43 18.85 9.10
CA SER A 28 -9.54 18.58 8.16
C SER A 28 -9.39 17.21 7.47
N LEU A 29 -8.17 16.88 7.04
CA LEU A 29 -7.87 15.56 6.48
C LEU A 29 -8.07 14.46 7.51
N ARG A 30 -7.58 14.63 8.74
CA ARG A 30 -7.70 13.60 9.79
C ARG A 30 -9.14 13.29 10.12
N ASP A 31 -9.98 14.30 10.23
CA ASP A 31 -11.40 14.13 10.53
C ASP A 31 -12.10 13.36 9.40
N LEU A 32 -11.82 13.74 8.13
CA LEU A 32 -12.30 12.98 6.97
C LEU A 32 -11.83 11.52 7.02
N LEU A 33 -10.53 11.27 7.22
CA LEU A 33 -9.99 9.90 7.22
C LEU A 33 -10.54 9.07 8.39
N ALA A 34 -10.79 9.67 9.55
CA ALA A 34 -11.39 8.99 10.69
C ALA A 34 -12.83 8.55 10.39
N GLU A 35 -13.65 9.43 9.81
CA GLU A 35 -15.01 9.10 9.35
C GLU A 35 -14.99 7.98 8.31
N GLN A 36 -14.12 8.09 7.32
CA GLN A 36 -14.01 7.11 6.24
C GLN A 36 -13.46 5.77 6.73
N SER A 37 -12.60 5.78 7.74
CA SER A 37 -12.09 4.56 8.38
C SER A 37 -13.22 3.76 9.03
N LEU A 38 -14.12 4.45 9.76
CA LEU A 38 -15.32 3.82 10.33
C LEU A 38 -16.27 3.31 9.24
N ARG A 39 -16.48 4.09 8.18
CA ARG A 39 -17.40 3.74 7.10
C ARG A 39 -16.93 2.54 6.27
N LEU A 40 -15.62 2.46 5.99
CA LEU A 40 -15.03 1.43 5.13
C LEU A 40 -14.51 0.22 5.91
N GLY A 41 -14.38 0.33 7.24
CA GLY A 41 -13.83 -0.73 8.08
C GLY A 41 -12.32 -0.99 7.84
N ILE A 42 -11.60 -0.01 7.28
CA ILE A 42 -10.16 -0.09 7.02
C ILE A 42 -9.44 1.06 7.70
N THR A 43 -8.21 0.84 8.16
CA THR A 43 -7.37 1.91 8.72
C THR A 43 -6.92 2.85 7.61
N MET A 44 -7.37 4.11 7.67
CA MET A 44 -7.09 5.12 6.65
C MET A 44 -5.83 5.96 6.95
N LEU A 45 -5.40 6.03 8.20
CA LEU A 45 -4.21 6.78 8.62
C LEU A 45 -3.32 5.89 9.49
N VAL A 46 -2.05 5.74 9.11
CA VAL A 46 -1.08 4.86 9.76
C VAL A 46 0.12 5.69 10.20
N PRO A 47 0.47 5.72 11.49
CA PRO A 47 1.68 6.39 11.94
C PRO A 47 2.93 5.57 11.59
N ILE A 48 3.90 6.19 10.93
CA ILE A 48 5.26 5.65 10.76
C ILE A 48 6.10 6.04 11.98
N HIS A 49 6.04 7.32 12.37
CA HIS A 49 6.77 7.87 13.51
C HIS A 49 5.97 9.01 14.15
N GLY A 50 5.84 8.98 15.47
CA GLY A 50 5.10 9.98 16.21
C GLY A 50 3.62 10.05 15.83
N VAL A 51 2.95 11.06 16.38
CA VAL A 51 1.58 11.42 16.05
C VAL A 51 1.50 12.92 15.81
N THR A 52 0.42 13.35 15.16
CA THR A 52 0.14 14.78 15.01
C THR A 52 0.12 15.49 16.36
N GLY A 53 0.88 16.59 16.46
CA GLY A 53 1.08 17.34 17.70
C GLY A 53 2.46 17.09 18.32
N ASP A 54 3.15 16.01 17.94
CA ASP A 54 4.55 15.81 18.30
C ASP A 54 5.45 16.84 17.60
N PRO A 55 6.63 17.16 18.16
CA PRO A 55 7.61 18.04 17.53
C PRO A 55 8.00 17.63 16.10
N THR A 56 7.98 16.33 15.84
CA THR A 56 8.22 15.73 14.53
C THR A 56 7.30 14.54 14.37
N PHE A 57 6.74 14.34 13.18
CA PHE A 57 5.89 13.19 12.90
C PHE A 57 5.99 12.77 11.45
N ASP A 58 5.54 11.55 11.19
CA ASP A 58 5.51 10.92 9.88
C ASP A 58 4.37 9.91 9.80
N LEU A 59 3.46 10.12 8.86
CA LEU A 59 2.20 9.40 8.72
C LEU A 59 1.99 8.98 7.27
N GLU A 60 1.26 7.89 7.06
CA GLU A 60 0.71 7.54 5.75
C GLU A 60 -0.80 7.56 5.77
N ALA A 61 -1.39 8.13 4.73
CA ALA A 61 -2.83 8.12 4.52
C ALA A 61 -3.21 7.32 3.28
N ARG A 62 -4.25 6.50 3.40
CA ARG A 62 -4.95 5.89 2.27
C ARG A 62 -5.90 6.91 1.66
N ILE A 63 -5.78 7.12 0.35
CA ILE A 63 -6.51 8.16 -0.38
C ILE A 63 -7.20 7.61 -1.62
N CYS A 64 -6.79 6.45 -2.13
CA CYS A 64 -7.41 5.81 -3.30
C CYS A 64 -8.89 5.43 -3.11
N PRO A 65 -9.39 5.06 -1.90
CA PRO A 65 -10.80 4.76 -1.71
C PRO A 65 -11.72 5.99 -1.72
N LEU A 66 -11.15 7.20 -1.77
CA LEU A 66 -11.87 8.46 -1.60
C LEU A 66 -12.05 9.17 -2.95
N ALA A 67 -13.13 9.92 -3.10
CA ALA A 67 -13.28 10.79 -4.26
C ALA A 67 -12.26 11.93 -4.17
N LEU A 68 -11.52 12.18 -5.27
CA LEU A 68 -10.52 13.25 -5.35
C LEU A 68 -11.10 14.60 -4.92
N ALA A 69 -12.32 14.91 -5.36
CA ALA A 69 -13.02 16.14 -5.00
C ALA A 69 -13.18 16.29 -3.47
N SER A 70 -13.56 15.22 -2.77
CA SER A 70 -13.77 15.23 -1.32
C SER A 70 -12.47 15.42 -0.54
N VAL A 71 -11.39 14.73 -0.92
CA VAL A 71 -10.10 14.87 -0.24
C VAL A 71 -9.43 16.21 -0.57
N SER A 72 -9.57 16.71 -1.80
CA SER A 72 -9.02 18.02 -2.20
C SER A 72 -9.66 19.19 -1.46
N GLN A 73 -10.91 19.05 -1.01
CA GLN A 73 -11.60 20.08 -0.22
C GLN A 73 -10.91 20.33 1.13
N CYS A 74 -10.24 19.33 1.72
CA CYS A 74 -9.46 19.49 2.95
C CYS A 74 -8.27 20.46 2.79
N PHE A 75 -7.91 20.78 1.55
CA PHE A 75 -6.75 21.60 1.18
C PHE A 75 -7.15 22.83 0.37
N ASP A 76 -8.41 23.27 0.47
CA ASP A 76 -8.93 24.42 -0.28
C ASP A 76 -8.76 24.29 -1.81
N HIS A 77 -8.74 23.04 -2.30
CA HIS A 77 -8.42 22.70 -3.68
C HIS A 77 -7.06 23.22 -4.17
N ASP A 78 -6.06 23.26 -3.29
CA ASP A 78 -4.68 23.60 -3.64
C ASP A 78 -4.18 22.72 -4.81
N PRO A 79 -3.71 23.32 -5.92
CA PRO A 79 -3.32 22.58 -7.11
C PRO A 79 -2.10 21.67 -6.91
N ASP A 80 -1.15 22.04 -6.05
CA ASP A 80 0.04 21.23 -5.76
C ASP A 80 -0.37 20.00 -4.93
N VAL A 81 -1.30 20.16 -3.99
CA VAL A 81 -1.84 19.02 -3.24
C VAL A 81 -2.69 18.12 -4.13
N ILE A 82 -3.51 18.69 -5.00
CA ILE A 82 -4.29 17.93 -5.99
C ILE A 82 -3.35 17.10 -6.87
N ALA A 83 -2.23 17.65 -7.35
CA ALA A 83 -1.27 16.89 -8.16
C ALA A 83 -0.70 15.68 -7.40
N VAL A 84 -0.42 15.83 -6.09
CA VAL A 84 0.04 14.71 -5.25
C VAL A 84 -1.06 13.66 -5.08
N LEU A 85 -2.30 14.09 -4.81
CA LEU A 85 -3.43 13.20 -4.58
C LEU A 85 -3.84 12.45 -5.86
N ASP A 86 -3.94 13.15 -6.98
CA ASP A 86 -4.28 12.59 -8.29
C ASP A 86 -3.25 11.55 -8.71
N GLU A 87 -1.95 11.86 -8.61
CA GLU A 87 -0.89 10.90 -8.91
C GLU A 87 -0.92 9.69 -7.97
N ALA A 88 -1.24 9.90 -6.68
CA ALA A 88 -1.37 8.81 -5.73
C ALA A 88 -2.56 7.89 -6.06
N GLN A 89 -3.71 8.46 -6.47
CA GLN A 89 -4.86 7.68 -6.95
C GLN A 89 -4.55 6.95 -8.25
N PHE A 90 -3.93 7.65 -9.20
CA PHE A 90 -3.50 7.11 -10.47
C PHE A 90 -2.53 5.94 -10.27
N LEU A 91 -1.54 6.05 -9.39
CA LEU A 91 -0.57 4.97 -9.15
C LEU A 91 -1.02 3.92 -8.12
N GLY A 92 -2.20 4.08 -7.50
CA GLY A 92 -2.68 3.20 -6.44
C GLY A 92 -1.77 3.21 -5.21
N ARG A 93 -1.28 4.38 -4.80
CA ARG A 93 -0.34 4.57 -3.68
C ARG A 93 -0.93 5.44 -2.59
N ARG A 94 -0.39 5.28 -1.38
CA ARG A 94 -0.67 6.18 -0.26
C ARG A 94 -0.01 7.54 -0.47
N VAL A 95 -0.43 8.50 0.34
CA VAL A 95 0.33 9.75 0.55
C VAL A 95 1.03 9.71 1.90
N ARG A 96 2.23 10.28 1.96
CA ARG A 96 3.02 10.43 3.18
C ARG A 96 2.96 11.89 3.63
N ILE A 97 2.72 12.10 4.91
CA ILE A 97 2.57 13.41 5.53
C ILE A 97 3.55 13.49 6.70
N TRP A 98 4.40 14.51 6.73
CA TRP A 98 5.43 14.60 7.75
C TRP A 98 5.76 16.05 8.13
N GLN A 99 6.27 16.20 9.34
CA GLN A 99 6.90 17.41 9.84
C GLN A 99 8.28 17.01 10.41
N ALA A 100 9.34 17.55 9.81
CA ALA A 100 10.71 17.14 10.12
C ALA A 100 11.32 17.87 11.32
N GLU A 101 10.76 19.01 11.71
CA GLU A 101 11.21 19.84 12.82
C GLU A 101 10.04 20.60 13.44
N HIS A 102 10.15 20.91 14.73
CA HIS A 102 9.07 21.58 15.45
C HIS A 102 8.77 22.95 14.87
N GLY A 103 7.52 23.17 14.45
CA GLY A 103 7.10 24.43 13.84
C GLY A 103 7.54 24.62 12.39
N GLY A 104 8.22 23.64 11.78
CA GLY A 104 8.53 23.63 10.35
C GLY A 104 7.32 23.27 9.50
N ASP A 105 7.45 23.39 8.17
CA ASP A 105 6.37 23.06 7.24
C ASP A 105 5.91 21.61 7.39
N ILE A 106 4.59 21.41 7.40
CA ILE A 106 3.98 20.10 7.22
C ILE A 106 3.94 19.85 5.72
N ARG A 107 4.50 18.71 5.28
CA ARG A 107 4.60 18.36 3.86
C ARG A 107 3.81 17.12 3.55
N ILE A 108 3.21 17.10 2.36
CA ILE A 108 2.54 15.94 1.78
C ILE A 108 3.23 15.54 0.48
N ARG A 109 3.42 14.23 0.27
CA ARG A 109 3.99 13.68 -0.97
C ARG A 109 3.43 12.30 -1.28
N LEU A 110 3.68 11.84 -2.50
CA LEU A 110 3.44 10.46 -2.90
C LEU A 110 4.26 9.49 -2.02
N SER A 111 3.62 8.49 -1.43
CA SER A 111 4.31 7.40 -0.75
C SER A 111 4.82 6.35 -1.74
N LEU A 112 5.84 5.59 -1.33
CA LEU A 112 6.23 4.36 -2.01
C LEU A 112 5.32 3.18 -1.66
N THR A 113 4.51 3.32 -0.62
CA THR A 113 3.60 2.29 -0.13
C THR A 113 2.34 2.21 -1.01
N PRO A 114 2.00 1.03 -1.57
CA PRO A 114 0.74 0.84 -2.28
C PRO A 114 -0.46 1.10 -1.37
N ASP A 115 -1.48 1.78 -1.87
CA ASP A 115 -2.70 2.07 -1.12
C ASP A 115 -3.45 0.79 -0.76
N ALA A 116 -3.48 -0.16 -1.70
CA ALA A 116 -4.14 -1.44 -1.51
C ALA A 116 -3.53 -2.29 -0.40
N GLU A 117 -2.30 -2.01 0.06
CA GLU A 117 -1.47 -2.78 1.01
C GLU A 117 -2.13 -4.07 1.52
N LEU A 118 -2.36 -5.03 0.61
CA LEU A 118 -2.47 -6.42 1.00
C LEU A 118 -1.02 -6.83 1.20
N GLN A 119 -0.59 -6.87 2.45
CA GLN A 119 0.63 -7.56 2.83
C GLN A 119 0.25 -8.90 3.44
N LEU A 120 0.96 -9.93 3.03
CA LEU A 120 0.80 -11.25 3.61
C LEU A 120 2.04 -11.55 4.43
N ALA A 121 1.92 -11.42 5.75
CA ALA A 121 2.98 -11.75 6.70
C ALA A 121 2.80 -13.20 7.17
N LEU A 122 3.80 -14.04 6.94
CA LEU A 122 3.76 -15.47 7.27
C LEU A 122 4.92 -15.86 8.18
N SER A 123 4.70 -16.88 9.02
CA SER A 123 5.83 -17.57 9.64
C SER A 123 6.74 -18.12 8.55
N GLU A 124 8.05 -18.18 8.81
CA GLU A 124 9.02 -18.72 7.84
C GLU A 124 8.61 -20.11 7.34
N ALA A 125 8.10 -20.99 8.22
CA ALA A 125 7.61 -22.30 7.84
C ALA A 125 6.45 -22.23 6.82
N HIS A 126 5.46 -21.36 7.06
CA HIS A 126 4.33 -21.20 6.13
C HIS A 126 4.74 -20.52 4.82
N ALA A 127 5.66 -19.54 4.88
CA ALA A 127 6.20 -18.89 3.69
C ALA A 127 6.94 -19.91 2.78
N MET A 128 7.77 -20.78 3.36
CA MET A 128 8.48 -21.81 2.59
C MET A 128 7.53 -22.85 2.00
N THR A 129 6.49 -23.24 2.74
CA THR A 129 5.42 -24.13 2.23
C THR A 129 4.66 -23.48 1.08
N LEU A 130 4.34 -22.19 1.20
CA LEU A 130 3.66 -21.42 0.16
C LEU A 130 4.49 -21.28 -1.11
N LEU A 131 5.77 -20.87 -1.00
CA LEU A 131 6.70 -20.76 -2.13
C LEU A 131 6.84 -22.11 -2.86
N ASN A 132 7.02 -23.20 -2.10
CA ASN A 132 7.06 -24.55 -2.65
C ASN A 132 5.75 -24.94 -3.36
N GLY A 133 4.61 -24.58 -2.75
CA GLY A 133 3.28 -24.80 -3.28
C GLY A 133 3.00 -24.02 -4.56
N LEU A 134 3.63 -22.87 -4.76
CA LEU A 134 3.63 -22.08 -5.99
C LEU A 134 4.66 -22.59 -7.02
N GLY A 135 5.56 -23.48 -6.63
CA GLY A 135 6.66 -23.97 -7.46
C GLY A 135 7.75 -22.90 -7.67
N LEU A 136 7.94 -22.04 -6.68
CA LEU A 136 9.00 -21.05 -6.59
C LEU A 136 10.12 -21.59 -5.70
N ASP A 137 11.32 -21.03 -5.87
CA ASP A 137 12.45 -21.38 -5.01
C ASP A 137 12.18 -20.94 -3.56
N ARG A 138 12.67 -21.73 -2.60
CA ARG A 138 12.49 -21.50 -1.16
C ARG A 138 13.54 -20.52 -0.65
N SER A 139 13.58 -19.36 -1.26
CA SER A 139 14.46 -18.27 -0.85
C SER A 139 13.75 -17.38 0.18
N ARG A 140 14.52 -16.87 1.16
CA ARG A 140 14.00 -15.92 2.16
C ARG A 140 13.63 -14.58 1.58
N SER A 141 14.24 -14.23 0.44
CA SER A 141 13.88 -13.06 -0.33
C SER A 141 13.76 -13.41 -1.80
N GLY A 142 12.91 -12.69 -2.51
CA GLY A 142 12.72 -12.88 -3.93
C GLY A 142 11.66 -11.96 -4.48
N VAL A 143 11.56 -12.00 -5.81
CA VAL A 143 10.62 -11.17 -6.57
C VAL A 143 10.06 -12.03 -7.70
N ILE A 144 8.75 -11.93 -7.93
CA ILE A 144 8.08 -12.56 -9.06
C ILE A 144 7.17 -11.53 -9.74
N ALA A 145 7.07 -11.61 -11.07
CA ALA A 145 6.11 -10.82 -11.83
C ALA A 145 4.67 -11.17 -11.44
N MET A 146 3.78 -10.16 -11.35
CA MET A 146 2.37 -10.42 -11.03
C MET A 146 1.65 -11.20 -12.15
N THR A 147 2.13 -11.12 -13.39
CA THR A 147 1.68 -11.96 -14.51
C THR A 147 1.96 -13.44 -14.24
N GLU A 148 3.21 -13.76 -13.90
CA GLU A 148 3.64 -15.11 -13.56
C GLU A 148 2.92 -15.64 -12.32
N LEU A 149 2.71 -14.80 -11.30
CA LEU A 149 1.92 -15.17 -10.12
C LEU A 149 0.49 -15.57 -10.51
N ARG A 150 -0.18 -14.80 -11.39
CA ARG A 150 -1.54 -15.13 -11.87
C ARG A 150 -1.57 -16.46 -12.61
N ASP A 151 -0.61 -16.73 -13.48
CA ASP A 151 -0.53 -17.99 -14.23
C ASP A 151 -0.33 -19.18 -13.29
N ARG A 152 0.50 -19.01 -12.25
CA ARG A 152 0.70 -20.03 -11.22
C ARG A 152 -0.56 -20.26 -10.38
N LEU A 153 -1.26 -19.20 -9.97
CA LEU A 153 -2.48 -19.30 -9.17
C LEU A 153 -3.66 -19.89 -9.95
N THR A 154 -3.70 -19.72 -11.28
CA THR A 154 -4.73 -20.31 -12.14
C THR A 154 -4.45 -21.76 -12.53
N SER A 155 -3.18 -22.21 -12.42
CA SER A 155 -2.78 -23.58 -12.73
C SER A 155 -3.51 -24.63 -11.85
N PRO A 156 -4.28 -25.57 -12.44
CA PRO A 156 -5.03 -26.57 -11.67
C PRO A 156 -4.14 -27.46 -10.80
N ARG A 157 -2.91 -27.75 -11.25
CA ARG A 157 -1.94 -28.55 -10.50
C ARG A 157 -1.46 -27.83 -9.25
N ILE A 158 -1.18 -26.54 -9.36
CA ILE A 158 -0.76 -25.69 -8.23
C ILE A 158 -1.92 -25.53 -7.25
N ARG A 159 -3.13 -25.25 -7.74
CA ARG A 159 -4.33 -25.14 -6.90
C ARG A 159 -4.61 -26.41 -6.10
N ARG A 160 -4.53 -27.60 -6.73
CA ARG A 160 -4.72 -28.88 -6.01
C ARG A 160 -3.66 -29.11 -4.93
N ARG A 161 -2.41 -28.75 -5.20
CA ARG A 161 -1.30 -28.88 -4.24
C ARG A 161 -1.50 -27.95 -3.03
N LEU A 162 -1.91 -26.71 -3.28
CA LEU A 162 -2.17 -25.74 -2.21
C LEU A 162 -3.44 -26.06 -1.42
N ALA A 163 -4.47 -26.60 -2.07
CA ALA A 163 -5.71 -27.04 -1.42
C ALA A 163 -5.53 -28.27 -0.50
N ALA A 164 -4.41 -28.99 -0.62
CA ALA A 164 -4.11 -30.11 0.27
C ALA A 164 -3.77 -29.66 1.71
N ASP A 165 -3.43 -28.38 1.90
CA ASP A 165 -3.16 -27.79 3.20
C ASP A 165 -4.20 -26.69 3.51
N PRO A 166 -5.10 -26.91 4.50
CA PRO A 166 -6.12 -25.93 4.88
C PRO A 166 -5.54 -24.56 5.30
N ALA A 167 -4.32 -24.53 5.86
CA ALA A 167 -3.67 -23.28 6.24
C ALA A 167 -3.25 -22.44 5.03
N MET A 168 -3.02 -23.08 3.86
CA MET A 168 -2.61 -22.39 2.63
C MET A 168 -3.80 -21.77 1.89
N ALA A 169 -5.03 -22.23 2.11
CA ALA A 169 -6.21 -21.75 1.39
C ALA A 169 -6.42 -20.24 1.58
N SER A 170 -6.35 -19.75 2.82
CA SER A 170 -6.51 -18.31 3.13
C SER A 170 -5.37 -17.44 2.59
N TYR A 171 -4.14 -18.00 2.55
CA TYR A 171 -2.97 -17.33 1.99
C TYR A 171 -3.08 -17.21 0.47
N VAL A 172 -3.61 -18.24 -0.19
CA VAL A 172 -3.87 -18.24 -1.64
C VAL A 172 -4.97 -17.25 -2.02
N GLU A 173 -6.02 -17.12 -1.22
CA GLU A 173 -7.05 -16.11 -1.42
C GLU A 173 -6.46 -14.70 -1.33
N THR A 174 -5.66 -14.44 -0.29
CA THR A 174 -4.93 -13.17 -0.13
C THR A 174 -4.01 -12.89 -1.32
N LEU A 175 -3.20 -13.86 -1.75
CA LEU A 175 -2.34 -13.73 -2.93
C LEU A 175 -3.14 -13.52 -4.22
N THR A 176 -4.32 -14.15 -4.35
CA THR A 176 -5.20 -13.97 -5.51
C THR A 176 -5.76 -12.56 -5.55
N ALA A 177 -6.18 -12.03 -4.39
CA ALA A 177 -6.61 -10.63 -4.28
C ALA A 177 -5.46 -9.65 -4.61
N MET A 178 -4.24 -9.93 -4.15
CA MET A 178 -3.04 -9.18 -4.55
C MET A 178 -2.80 -9.29 -6.06
N ALA A 179 -3.03 -10.46 -6.66
CA ALA A 179 -2.83 -10.74 -8.07
C ALA A 179 -3.80 -10.06 -9.03
N VAL A 180 -4.95 -9.62 -8.53
CA VAL A 180 -5.92 -8.84 -9.30
C VAL A 180 -5.47 -7.38 -9.48
N MET A 181 -4.56 -6.88 -8.64
CA MET A 181 -4.02 -5.52 -8.77
C MET A 181 -3.32 -5.36 -10.13
N LYS A 182 -3.84 -4.46 -10.95
CA LYS A 182 -3.22 -4.07 -12.21
C LYS A 182 -2.41 -2.79 -12.00
N PRO A 183 -1.13 -2.75 -12.41
CA PRO A 183 -0.42 -1.49 -12.50
C PRO A 183 -1.14 -0.58 -13.50
N VAL A 184 -1.11 0.71 -13.22
CA VAL A 184 -1.55 1.73 -14.17
C VAL A 184 -0.53 1.92 -15.30
N GLU A 185 0.74 1.64 -15.04
CA GLU A 185 1.78 1.53 -16.07
C GLU A 185 2.90 0.56 -15.62
N GLY A 186 3.46 -0.22 -16.56
CA GLY A 186 4.51 -1.21 -16.30
C GLY A 186 4.01 -2.55 -15.75
N GLU A 187 4.88 -3.30 -15.08
CA GLU A 187 4.57 -4.58 -14.45
C GLU A 187 4.76 -4.48 -12.93
N CYS A 188 3.69 -4.74 -12.16
CA CYS A 188 3.79 -4.96 -10.72
C CYS A 188 4.56 -6.25 -10.46
N ARG A 189 5.28 -6.30 -9.34
CA ARG A 189 5.95 -7.50 -8.85
C ARG A 189 5.51 -7.81 -7.43
N LEU A 190 5.41 -9.08 -7.09
CA LEU A 190 5.32 -9.52 -5.71
C LEU A 190 6.74 -9.73 -5.19
N ALA A 191 7.13 -8.98 -4.17
CA ALA A 191 8.40 -9.15 -3.47
C ALA A 191 8.16 -9.77 -2.09
N TRP A 192 9.12 -10.56 -1.60
CA TRP A 192 9.13 -11.05 -0.22
C TRP A 192 10.51 -10.90 0.40
N ILE A 193 10.53 -10.59 1.70
CA ILE A 193 11.72 -10.47 2.57
C ILE A 193 11.39 -10.84 4.01
#